data_AF-A0AA35TKL1-F1
#
_entry.id   AF-A0AA35TKL1-F1
#
_cell.length_a   1.000
_cell.length_b   1.000
_cell.length_c   1.000
_cell.angle_alpha   90.00
_cell.angle_beta   90.00
_cell.angle_gamma   90.00
#
_symmetry.space_group_name_H-M   'P 1'
#
loop_
_entity.id
_entity.type
_entity.pdbx_description
1 polymer ?
#
loop_
_entity_poly.entity_id
_entity_poly.type
_entity_poly.pdbx_seq_one_letter_code
_entity_poly.pdbx_strand_id
1 'polypeptide(L)'
;MRALIQRVTCASVRIDGDTVGSIGAGLVVLLGVAASDDEADARYLVDKTANLRIFADDEDGSTGHAGRGRRVAGGVAIYAVRGHTARQEARFHAGR
;
A
#
# COMPACT_ATOMS: atom_id res chain seq x y z
N MET A 1 -7.20 12.90 5.78
CA MET A 1 -7.11 11.68 4.95
C MET A 1 -6.63 10.48 5.76
N ARG A 2 -7.01 9.24 5.41
CA ARG A 2 -6.52 8.02 6.09
C ARG A 2 -6.02 6.97 5.10
N ALA A 3 -4.95 6.27 5.45
CA ALA A 3 -4.37 5.20 4.64
C ALA A 3 -4.13 3.93 5.46
N LEU A 4 -4.54 2.77 4.94
CA LEU A 4 -4.12 1.46 5.42
C LEU A 4 -3.04 0.93 4.49
N ILE A 5 -1.86 0.65 5.03
CA ILE A 5 -0.69 0.24 4.26
C ILE A 5 -0.43 -1.23 4.53
N GLN A 6 -0.39 -2.03 3.48
CA GLN A 6 -0.13 -3.47 3.54
C GLN A 6 1.08 -3.82 2.70
N ARG A 7 2.05 -4.50 3.31
CA ARG A 7 3.18 -5.09 2.59
C ARG A 7 2.71 -6.35 1.87
N VAL A 8 2.99 -6.44 0.57
CA VAL A 8 2.57 -7.56 -0.26
C VAL A 8 3.74 -8.12 -1.07
N THR A 9 3.71 -9.43 -1.35
CA THR A 9 4.58 -10.06 -2.34
C THR A 9 4.01 -9.90 -3.75
N CYS A 10 2.69 -9.78 -3.87
CA CYS A 10 2.00 -9.33 -5.07
C CYS A 10 0.59 -8.83 -4.75
N ALA A 11 0.05 -7.98 -5.62
CA ALA A 11 -1.33 -7.55 -5.56
C ALA A 11 -1.89 -7.32 -6.96
N SER A 12 -3.21 -7.46 -7.11
CA SER A 12 -3.93 -7.17 -8.34
C SER A 12 -5.31 -6.62 -8.06
N VAL A 13 -5.77 -5.71 -8.92
CA VAL A 13 -7.12 -5.16 -8.91
C VAL A 13 -7.87 -5.65 -10.15
N ARG A 14 -9.09 -6.13 -9.94
CA ARG A 14 -9.98 -6.55 -11.01
C ARG A 14 -11.29 -5.78 -11.00
N ILE A 15 -11.78 -5.46 -12.19
CA ILE A 15 -13.11 -4.87 -12.42
C ILE A 15 -13.81 -5.78 -13.42
N ASP A 16 -14.99 -6.29 -13.04
CA ASP A 16 -15.79 -7.21 -13.88
C ASP A 16 -15.00 -8.45 -14.39
N GLY A 17 -14.01 -8.90 -13.63
CA GLY A 17 -13.16 -10.05 -13.96
C GLY A 17 -11.85 -9.70 -14.66
N ASP A 18 -11.73 -8.50 -15.22
CA ASP A 18 -10.53 -8.05 -15.93
C ASP A 18 -9.51 -7.39 -15.00
N THR A 19 -8.24 -7.74 -15.15
CA THR A 19 -7.17 -7.16 -14.33
C THR A 19 -6.80 -5.78 -14.87
N VAL A 20 -7.16 -4.75 -14.12
CA VAL A 20 -6.90 -3.34 -14.47
C VAL A 20 -5.57 -2.83 -13.91
N GLY A 21 -4.95 -3.58 -12.99
CA GLY A 21 -3.65 -3.25 -12.44
C GLY A 21 -3.09 -4.37 -11.58
N SER A 22 -1.77 -4.51 -11.58
CA SER A 22 -1.04 -5.48 -10.76
C SER A 22 0.33 -4.96 -10.37
N ILE A 23 0.79 -5.35 -9.19
CA ILE A 23 2.14 -5.10 -8.69
C ILE A 23 2.78 -6.41 -8.21
N GLY A 24 4.10 -6.50 -8.31
CA GLY A 24 4.90 -7.50 -7.64
C GLY A 24 5.12 -7.16 -6.16
N ALA A 25 6.30 -7.48 -5.62
CA ALA A 25 6.62 -7.15 -4.24
C ALA A 25 6.60 -5.63 -4.01
N GLY A 26 5.90 -5.19 -2.97
CA GLY A 26 5.62 -3.78 -2.80
C GLY A 26 4.60 -3.48 -1.72
N LEU A 27 3.92 -2.33 -1.88
CA LEU A 27 2.90 -1.86 -0.95
C LEU A 27 1.56 -1.70 -1.65
N VAL A 28 0.52 -2.13 -0.93
CA VAL A 28 -0.86 -1.73 -1.21
C VAL A 28 -1.23 -0.64 -0.22
N VAL A 29 -1.76 0.47 -0.73
CA VAL A 29 -2.25 1.59 0.07
C VAL A 29 -3.75 1.73 -0.18
N LEU A 30 -4.57 1.34 0.80
CA LEU A 30 -6.01 1.58 0.78
C LEU A 30 -6.26 2.98 1.34
N LEU A 31 -6.66 3.90 0.46
CA LEU A 31 -6.82 5.32 0.78
C LEU A 31 -8.29 5.66 1.01
N GLY A 32 -8.61 6.09 2.22
CA GLY A 32 -9.89 6.71 2.56
C GLY A 32 -9.76 8.24 2.55
N VAL A 33 -10.57 8.87 1.70
CA VAL A 33 -10.64 10.34 1.58
C VAL A 33 -12.01 10.81 2.10
N ALA A 34 -12.00 11.71 3.08
CA ALA A 34 -13.17 12.41 3.60
C ALA A 34 -13.33 13.78 2.92
N ALA A 35 -14.54 14.34 2.98
CA ALA A 35 -14.82 15.65 2.38
C ALA A 35 -14.05 16.82 3.03
N SER A 36 -13.57 16.62 4.27
CA SER A 36 -12.76 17.58 5.00
C SER A 36 -11.27 17.52 4.68
N ASP A 37 -10.84 16.54 3.88
CA ASP A 37 -9.42 16.35 3.58
C ASP A 37 -8.95 17.30 2.48
N ASP A 38 -7.68 17.72 2.58
CA ASP A 38 -7.06 18.67 1.65
C ASP A 38 -5.78 18.11 1.00
N GLU A 39 -5.09 18.96 0.23
CA GLU A 39 -3.84 18.58 -0.42
C GLU A 39 -2.70 18.37 0.60
N ALA A 40 -2.73 19.06 1.74
CA ALA A 40 -1.71 18.91 2.77
C ALA A 40 -1.76 17.52 3.41
N ASP A 41 -2.96 16.98 3.62
CA ASP A 41 -3.16 15.59 4.04
C ASP A 41 -2.55 14.59 3.05
N ALA A 42 -2.75 14.81 1.75
CA ALA A 42 -2.20 13.96 0.70
C ALA A 42 -0.67 13.98 0.72
N ARG A 43 -0.06 15.18 0.79
CA ARG A 43 1.40 15.35 0.88
C ARG A 43 1.96 14.69 2.13
N TYR A 44 1.30 14.84 3.27
CA TYR A 44 1.68 14.19 4.52
C TYR A 44 1.69 12.66 4.39
N LEU A 45 0.65 12.08 3.78
CA LEU A 45 0.57 10.63 3.59
C LEU A 45 1.59 10.10 2.59
N VAL A 46 1.89 10.84 1.52
CA VAL A 46 2.91 10.47 0.54
C VAL A 46 4.29 10.44 1.20
N ASP A 47 4.67 11.50 1.92
CA ASP A 47 5.96 11.56 2.59
C ASP A 47 6.07 10.45 3.65
N LYS A 48 5.04 10.27 4.48
CA LYS A 48 5.01 9.22 5.49
C LYS A 48 5.14 7.83 4.88
N THR A 49 4.42 7.55 3.80
CA THR A 49 4.43 6.25 3.12
C THR A 49 5.79 5.97 2.48
N ALA A 50 6.38 6.95 1.78
CA ALA A 50 7.69 6.80 1.16
C ALA A 50 8.81 6.57 2.19
N ASN A 51 8.63 7.09 3.40
CA ASN A 51 9.58 6.97 4.50
C ASN A 51 9.35 5.75 5.41
N LEU A 52 8.31 4.95 5.18
CA LEU A 52 8.08 3.73 5.96
C LEU A 52 9.18 2.69 5.72
N ARG A 53 9.75 2.21 6.83
CA ARG A 53 10.80 1.19 6.88
C ARG A 53 10.20 -0.19 7.18
N ILE A 54 9.31 -0.66 6.31
CA ILE A 54 8.51 -1.88 6.54
C ILE A 54 8.96 -3.09 5.71
N PHE A 55 9.92 -2.90 4.81
CA PHE A 55 10.59 -4.01 4.11
C PHE A 55 11.75 -4.53 4.97
N ALA A 56 11.81 -5.85 5.13
CA ALA A 56 12.96 -6.50 5.75
C ALA A 56 14.20 -6.23 4.89
N ASP A 57 15.35 -6.07 5.54
CA ASP A 57 16.62 -6.18 4.82
C ASP A 57 16.76 -7.62 4.29
N ASP A 58 17.41 -7.77 3.15
CA ASP A 58 17.69 -9.07 2.53
C ASP A 58 18.62 -9.94 3.41
N GLU A 59 19.14 -9.41 4.53
CA GLU A 59 19.90 -10.12 5.55
C GLU A 59 19.10 -10.32 6.84
N ASP A 60 18.72 -11.58 7.05
CA ASP A 60 18.38 -12.23 8.33
C ASP A 60 17.06 -11.91 9.05
N GLY A 61 16.26 -12.97 9.20
CA GLY A 61 15.05 -13.06 10.02
C GLY A 61 15.31 -12.97 11.53
N SER A 62 15.79 -11.82 12.00
CA SER A 62 16.12 -11.59 13.41
C SER A 62 15.18 -10.59 14.06
N THR A 63 14.35 -11.07 14.98
CA THR A 63 13.62 -10.30 15.99
C THR A 63 14.57 -9.35 16.74
N GLY A 64 14.43 -8.03 16.57
CA GLY A 64 15.26 -7.06 17.31
C GLY A 64 14.91 -5.60 17.00
N HIS A 65 14.84 -4.77 18.04
CA HIS A 65 14.29 -3.43 18.02
C HIS A 65 15.00 -2.41 17.11
N ALA A 66 14.17 -1.53 16.53
CA ALA A 66 14.41 -0.14 16.10
C ALA A 66 15.51 0.12 15.05
N GLY A 67 15.06 0.36 13.81
CA GLY A 67 15.71 1.33 12.91
C GLY A 67 16.24 0.83 11.56
N ARG A 68 16.25 -0.48 11.28
CA ARG A 68 16.82 -1.04 10.05
C ARG A 68 15.77 -1.72 9.18
N GLY A 69 14.93 -0.91 8.55
CA GLY A 69 14.05 -1.39 7.47
C GLY A 69 14.31 -0.56 6.22
N ARG A 70 14.28 -1.19 5.05
CA ARG A 70 14.45 -0.48 3.78
C ARG A 70 13.24 0.40 3.49
N ARG A 71 13.52 1.57 2.89
CA ARG A 71 12.47 2.44 2.32
C ARG A 71 11.80 1.71 1.17
N VAL A 72 10.60 2.14 0.83
CA VAL A 72 9.81 1.58 -0.27
C VAL A 72 10.60 1.65 -1.58
N ALA A 73 11.05 0.50 -2.06
CA ALA A 73 11.76 0.35 -3.34
C ALA A 73 10.95 -0.43 -4.39
N GLY A 74 9.77 -0.93 -4.01
CA GLY A 74 8.86 -1.73 -4.85
C GLY A 74 7.67 -0.92 -5.39
N GLY A 75 6.82 -1.59 -6.16
CA GLY A 75 5.61 -0.98 -6.72
C GLY A 75 4.61 -0.60 -5.63
N VAL A 76 3.96 0.56 -5.78
CA VAL A 76 2.90 1.01 -4.88
C VAL A 76 1.58 1.00 -5.65
N ALA A 77 0.63 0.18 -5.19
CA ALA A 77 -0.74 0.19 -5.69
C ALA A 77 -1.61 1.01 -4.73
N ILE A 78 -2.14 2.14 -5.21
CA ILE A 78 -3.07 2.97 -4.44
C ILE A 78 -4.49 2.60 -4.84
N TYR A 79 -5.30 2.23 -3.85
CA TYR A 79 -6.70 1.91 -4.03
C TYR A 79 -7.54 2.92 -3.27
N ALA A 80 -8.18 3.84 -4.00
CA ALA A 80 -9.07 4.84 -3.42
C ALA A 80 -10.52 4.39 -3.61
N VAL A 81 -11.21 4.08 -2.51
CA VAL A 81 -12.65 3.80 -2.55
C VAL A 81 -13.39 5.11 -2.36
N ARG A 82 -14.05 5.60 -3.41
CA ARG A 82 -15.11 6.61 -3.27
C ARG A 82 -16.44 5.85 -3.24
N GLY A 83 -17.33 6.20 -2.31
CA GLY A 83 -18.59 5.49 -2.07
C GLY A 83 -19.33 5.19 -3.38
N HIS A 84 -19.66 3.91 -3.55
CA HIS A 84 -20.25 3.26 -4.74
C HIS A 84 -19.30 3.03 -5.93
N THR A 85 -18.65 1.87 -5.94
CA THR A 85 -18.17 1.24 -7.16
C THR A 85 -18.53 -0.25 -7.15
N ALA A 86 -19.26 -0.66 -8.19
CA ALA A 86 -19.68 -2.03 -8.43
C ALA A 86 -18.47 -2.98 -8.51
N ARG A 87 -18.62 -4.18 -7.93
CA ARG A 87 -17.76 -5.38 -8.08
C ARG A 87 -16.27 -5.14 -8.36
N GLN A 88 -15.62 -4.36 -7.51
CA GLN A 88 -14.17 -4.29 -7.51
C GLN A 88 -13.62 -5.39 -6.59
N GLU A 89 -12.85 -6.31 -7.15
CA GLU A 89 -12.16 -7.36 -6.40
C GLU A 89 -10.68 -7.01 -6.29
N ALA A 90 -10.23 -6.73 -5.07
CA ALA A 90 -8.83 -6.53 -4.79
C ALA A 90 -8.26 -7.79 -4.13
N ARG A 91 -7.20 -8.36 -4.72
CA ARG A 91 -6.50 -9.53 -4.18
C ARG A 91 -5.10 -9.15 -3.75
N PHE A 92 -4.78 -9.48 -2.50
CA PHE A 92 -3.51 -9.14 -1.87
C PHE A 92 -2.89 -10.42 -1.31
N HIS A 93 -1.64 -10.68 -1.66
CA HIS A 93 -0.87 -11.77 -1.07
C HIS A 93 0.19 -11.16 -0.15
N ALA A 94 0.00 -11.32 1.15
CA ALA A 94 1.01 -10.92 2.14
C ALA A 94 2.12 -11.98 2.18
N GLY A 95 3.37 -11.56 2.02
CA GLY A 95 4.52 -12.41 2.34
C GLY A 95 4.59 -12.62 3.86
N ARG A 96 4.87 -13.86 4.28
CA ARG A 96 5.12 -14.19 5.70
C ARG A 96 6.24 -13.33 6.28
#